data_AF-A0A2V2PTC9-F1
#
_entry.id   AF-A0A2V2PTC9-F1
#
_cell.length_a   1.000
_cell.length_b   1.000
_cell.length_c   1.000
_cell.angle_alpha   90.00
_cell.angle_beta   90.00
_cell.angle_gamma   90.00
#
_symmetry.space_group_name_H-M   'P 1'
#
loop_
_entity.id
_entity.type
_entity.pdbx_description
1 polymer ?
#
loop_
_entity_poly.entity_id
_entity_poly.type
_entity_poly.pdbx_seq_one_letter_code
_entity_poly.pdbx_strand_id
1 'polypeptide(L)' 'MADMEAFREAVTAWAAGGPSDPARELAERLSVWTVVLLEGPSDAAAVDALAERRGRDLAGEGVCVLPMGGAMSVGRF' A
#
# COMPACT_ATOMS: atom_id res chain seq x y z
N MET A 1 2.29 -6.87 -9.84
CA MET A 1 2.64 -7.25 -8.45
C MET A 1 3.92 -6.57 -8.00
N ALA A 2 5.06 -6.77 -8.68
CA ALA A 2 6.35 -6.15 -8.31
C ALA A 2 6.29 -4.61 -8.24
N ASP A 3 5.54 -3.94 -9.13
CA ASP A 3 5.46 -2.47 -9.09
C ASP A 3 4.67 -1.94 -7.88
N MET A 4 3.62 -2.66 -7.44
CA MET A 4 2.84 -2.26 -6.25
C MET A 4 3.65 -2.48 -4.96
N GLU A 5 4.51 -3.50 -4.94
CA GLU A 5 5.47 -3.71 -3.87
C GLU A 5 6.48 -2.56 -3.78
N ALA A 6 7.05 -2.15 -4.91
CA ALA A 6 7.93 -0.97 -4.96
C ALA A 6 7.23 0.31 -4.47
N PHE A 7 5.94 0.49 -4.80
CA PHE A 7 5.16 1.62 -4.26
C PHE A 7 5.01 1.55 -2.74
N ARG A 8 4.70 0.38 -2.17
CA ARG A 8 4.61 0.18 -0.71
C ARG A 8 5.92 0.49 -0.01
N GLU A 9 7.04 0.04 -0.58
CA GLU A 9 8.38 0.33 -0.07
C GLU A 9 8.68 1.84 -0.09
N ALA A 10 8.36 2.52 -1.20
CA ALA A 10 8.56 3.95 -1.33
C ALA A 10 7.71 4.76 -0.33
N VAL A 11 6.43 4.39 -0.13
CA VAL A 11 5.55 5.02 0.87
C VAL A 11 6.09 4.77 2.28
N THR A 12 6.56 3.56 2.58
CA THR A 12 7.12 3.22 3.89
C THR A 12 8.41 4.00 4.17
N ALA A 13 9.28 4.15 3.17
CA ALA A 13 10.49 4.95 3.28
C ALA A 13 10.16 6.44 3.49
N TRP A 14 9.18 6.97 2.77
CA TRP A 14 8.70 8.35 2.96
C TRP A 14 8.13 8.56 4.37
N ALA A 15 7.27 7.67 4.86
CA ALA A 15 6.74 7.72 6.22
C ALA A 15 7.83 7.62 7.31
N ALA A 16 8.99 7.04 6.98
CA ALA A 16 10.18 7.01 7.84
C ALA A 16 11.06 8.28 7.75
N GLY A 17 10.62 9.32 7.01
CA GLY A 17 11.35 10.58 6.82
C GLY A 17 12.18 10.64 5.54
N GLY A 18 12.06 9.65 4.65
CA GLY A 18 12.67 9.67 3.32
C GLY A 18 11.98 10.63 2.34
N PRO A 19 12.51 10.76 1.11
CA PRO A 19 11.93 11.63 0.09
C PRO A 19 10.57 11.10 -0.42
N SER A 20 9.65 12.01 -0.74
CA SER A 20 8.33 11.64 -1.27
C SER A 20 8.31 11.36 -2.78
N ASP A 21 9.30 11.85 -3.53
CA ASP A 21 9.29 11.79 -5.00
C ASP A 21 9.13 10.37 -5.57
N PRO A 22 9.83 9.33 -5.06
CA PRO A 22 9.65 7.97 -5.56
C PRO A 22 8.21 7.46 -5.37
N ALA A 23 7.58 7.77 -4.22
CA ALA A 23 6.20 7.38 -3.95
C ALA A 23 5.23 8.12 -4.89
N ARG A 24 5.45 9.42 -5.15
CA ARG A 24 4.62 10.20 -6.07
C ARG A 24 4.71 9.69 -7.50
N GLU A 25 5.92 9.46 -8.01
CA GLU A 25 6.15 8.93 -9.36
C GLU A 25 5.51 7.54 -9.56
N LEU A 26 5.65 6.67 -8.55
CA LEU A 26 5.03 5.35 -8.57
C LEU A 26 3.51 5.41 -8.49
N ALA A 27 2.95 6.31 -7.68
CA ALA A 27 1.50 6.52 -7.61
C ALA A 27 0.93 6.94 -8.97
N GLU A 28 1.58 7.89 -9.65
CA GLU A 28 1.17 8.32 -10.99
C GLU A 28 1.29 7.18 -12.01
N ARG A 29 2.43 6.49 -12.04
CA ARG A 29 2.69 5.40 -13.00
C ARG A 29 1.72 4.23 -12.85
N LEU A 30 1.32 3.92 -11.61
CA LEU A 30 0.42 2.82 -11.29
C LEU A 30 -1.05 3.24 -11.16
N SER A 31 -1.35 4.53 -11.38
CA SER A 31 -2.70 5.09 -11.19
C SER A 31 -3.27 4.78 -9.79
N VAL A 32 -2.41 4.83 -8.76
CA VAL A 32 -2.85 4.64 -7.37
C VAL A 32 -3.65 5.86 -6.94
N TRP A 33 -4.89 5.63 -6.57
CA TRP A 33 -5.80 6.69 -6.09
C TRP A 33 -6.26 6.46 -4.65
N THR A 34 -6.08 5.23 -4.11
CA THR A 34 -6.39 4.91 -2.72
C THR A 34 -5.30 4.05 -2.09
N VAL A 35 -4.97 4.35 -0.83
CA VAL A 35 -4.17 3.49 0.05
C VAL A 35 -5.03 3.04 1.23
N VAL A 36 -5.08 1.74 1.47
CA VAL A 36 -5.71 1.13 2.64
C VAL A 36 -4.62 0.78 3.64
N LEU A 37 -4.52 1.59 4.69
CA LEU A 37 -3.58 1.39 5.79
C LEU A 37 -4.09 0.30 6.73
N LEU A 38 -3.23 -0.69 7.02
CA LEU A 38 -3.54 -1.83 7.88
C LEU A 38 -2.53 -1.96 9.01
N GLU A 39 -2.90 -2.58 10.13
CA GLU A 39 -2.00 -2.71 11.27
C GLU A 39 -0.80 -3.60 10.91
N GLY A 40 -1.04 -4.78 10.36
CA GLY A 40 0.03 -5.73 10.08
C GLY A 40 -0.18 -6.64 8.87
N PRO A 41 0.79 -7.54 8.61
CA PRO A 41 0.75 -8.46 7.47
C PRO A 41 -0.45 -9.41 7.48
N SER A 42 -0.95 -9.78 8.67
CA SER A 42 -2.13 -10.63 8.80
C SER A 42 -3.39 -9.96 8.25
N ASP A 43 -3.55 -8.66 8.48
CA ASP A 43 -4.70 -7.90 7.96
C ASP A 43 -4.62 -7.79 6.45
N ALA A 44 -3.43 -7.54 5.90
CA ALA A 44 -3.22 -7.48 4.45
C ALA A 44 -3.55 -8.82 3.80
N ALA A 45 -3.09 -9.93 4.37
CA ALA A 45 -3.45 -11.27 3.88
C ALA A 45 -4.98 -11.51 3.92
N ALA A 46 -5.66 -11.02 4.97
CA ALA A 46 -7.11 -11.13 5.07
C ALA A 46 -7.86 -10.28 4.01
N VAL A 47 -7.39 -9.06 3.75
CA VAL A 47 -7.94 -8.18 2.72
C VAL A 47 -7.69 -8.73 1.32
N ASP A 48 -6.48 -9.19 1.02
CA ASP A 48 -6.13 -9.80 -0.27
C ASP A 48 -6.98 -11.05 -0.52
N ALA A 49 -7.10 -11.94 0.47
CA ALA A 49 -7.97 -13.12 0.36
C ALA A 49 -9.46 -12.75 0.17
N LEU A 50 -9.94 -11.66 0.79
CA LEU A 50 -11.30 -11.18 0.56
C LEU A 50 -11.47 -10.63 -0.87
N ALA A 51 -10.50 -9.88 -1.38
CA ALA A 51 -10.53 -9.35 -2.74
C ALA A 51 -10.57 -10.47 -3.78
N GLU A 52 -9.71 -11.47 -3.63
CA GLU A 52 -9.69 -12.67 -4.49
C GLU A 52 -11.04 -13.39 -4.48
N ARG A 53 -11.62 -13.61 -3.29
CA ARG A 53 -12.96 -14.22 -3.13
C ARG A 53 -14.08 -13.41 -3.77
N ARG A 54 -13.86 -12.11 -4.01
CA ARG A 54 -14.80 -11.22 -4.68
C ARG A 54 -14.44 -10.96 -6.14
N GLY A 55 -13.41 -11.62 -6.67
CA GLY A 55 -12.95 -11.45 -8.05
C GLY A 55 -12.42 -10.05 -8.34
N ARG A 56 -11.83 -9.39 -7.33
CA ARG A 56 -11.29 -8.03 -7.44
C ARG A 56 -9.77 -8.06 -7.52
N ASP A 57 -9.22 -7.27 -8.43
CA ASP A 57 -7.79 -6.99 -8.52
C ASP A 57 -7.54 -5.59 -7.97
N LEU A 58 -7.29 -5.50 -6.66
CA LEU A 58 -7.06 -4.21 -6.01
C LEU A 58 -5.91 -3.43 -6.65
N ALA A 59 -4.84 -4.11 -7.07
CA ALA A 59 -3.71 -3.45 -7.68
C ALA A 59 -4.07 -2.91 -9.07
N GLY A 60 -4.77 -3.69 -9.89
CA GLY A 60 -5.30 -3.26 -11.18
C GLY A 60 -6.38 -2.16 -11.07
N GLU A 61 -7.07 -2.08 -9.94
CA GLU A 61 -8.04 -1.02 -9.63
C GLU A 61 -7.40 0.24 -9.02
N GLY A 62 -6.07 0.28 -8.86
CA GLY A 62 -5.37 1.45 -8.28
C GLY A 62 -5.51 1.59 -6.76
N VAL A 63 -5.81 0.50 -6.06
CA VAL A 63 -5.93 0.43 -4.59
C VAL A 63 -4.72 -0.29 -4.00
N CYS A 64 -3.93 0.42 -3.21
CA CYS A 64 -2.77 -0.13 -2.51
C CYS A 64 -3.14 -0.56 -1.08
N VAL A 65 -2.99 -1.85 -0.77
CA VAL A 65 -3.03 -2.36 0.62
C VAL A 65 -1.65 -2.20 1.26
N LEU A 66 -1.54 -1.52 2.41
CA LEU A 66 -0.26 -1.20 3.05
C LEU A 66 -0.26 -1.53 4.55
N PRO A 67 0.48 -2.57 5.00
CA PRO A 67 0.76 -2.80 6.42
C PRO A 67 1.67 -1.69 6.99
N MET A 68 1.23 -1.06 8.08
CA MET A 68 1.95 0.06 8.72
C MET A 68 2.98 -0.36 9.77
N GLY A 69 2.97 -1.64 10.18
CA GLY A 69 3.87 -2.17 11.21
C GLY A 69 3.43 -1.85 12.64
N GLY A 70 2.13 -1.95 12.90
CA GLY A 70 1.49 -1.72 14.21
C GLY A 70 0.59 -0.48 14.22
N ALA A 71 -0.53 -0.53 14.95
CA ALA A 71 -1.54 0.54 14.95
C ALA A 71 -0.99 1.90 15.42
N MET A 72 -0.01 1.90 16.32
CA MET A 72 0.66 3.11 16.81
C MET A 72 1.44 3.86 15.73
N SER A 73 1.70 3.21 14.59
CA SER A 73 2.39 3.80 13.45
C SER A 73 1.50 4.71 12.61
N VAL A 74 0.18 4.75 12.84
CA VAL A 74 -0.75 5.50 11.98
C VAL A 74 -0.41 7.00 11.88
N GLY A 75 0.17 7.60 12.93
CA GLY A 75 0.48 9.04 12.93
C GLY A 75 1.64 9.48 12.03
N ARG A 76 2.42 8.54 11.46
CA ARG A 76 3.51 8.85 10.51
C ARG A 76 3.13 8.64 9.04
N PHE A 77 1.98 8.04 8.78
CA PHE A 77 1.42 7.83 7.44
C PHE A 77 0.35 8.89 7.16
#